data_AF-O52521-F1
#
_entry.id   AF-O52521-F1
#
_cell.length_a   1.000
_cell.length_b   1.000
_cell.length_c   1.000
_cell.angle_alpha   90.00
_cell.angle_beta   90.00
_cell.angle_gamma   90.00
#
_symmetry.space_group_name_H-M   'P 1'
#
loop_
_entity.id
_entity.type
_entity.pdbx_description
1 polymer ?
#
loop_
_entity_poly.entity_id
_entity_poly.type
_entity_poly.pdbx_seq_one_letter_code
_entity_poly.pdbx_strand_id
1 'polypeptide(L)'
;MTARFVALVAGVLFFFLAVFTQGILPFFEPTARTTKVTTVVRTGFGQLKWMVTEATDYTPLQKEGRAIYLREGCWYCHSQFVRPVTGETRRWGPVTEAGEFAYDVPHLFGTRRIGPDLMRVGLKFSDEWHLAHFWDP
;
A
#
# COMPACT_ATOMS: atom_id res chain seq x y z
N MET A 1 -35.44 31.08 23.49
CA MET A 1 -35.10 29.79 22.84
C MET A 1 -35.11 28.70 23.90
N THR A 2 -35.70 27.53 23.63
CA THR A 2 -35.73 26.40 24.58
C THR A 2 -34.48 25.53 24.42
N ALA A 3 -34.02 24.89 25.50
CA ALA A 3 -32.84 24.02 25.47
C ALA A 3 -32.94 22.89 24.41
N ARG A 4 -34.16 22.39 24.15
CA ARG A 4 -34.43 21.38 23.12
C ARG A 4 -34.14 21.89 21.71
N PHE A 5 -34.52 23.13 21.41
CA PHE A 5 -34.26 23.74 20.10
C PHE A 5 -32.75 23.95 19.89
N VAL A 6 -32.04 24.42 20.91
CA VAL A 6 -30.58 24.59 20.86
C VAL A 6 -29.87 23.26 20.63
N ALA A 7 -30.28 22.20 21.33
CA ALA A 7 -29.70 20.87 21.17
C ALA A 7 -29.92 20.29 19.77
N LEU A 8 -31.12 20.48 19.18
CA LEU A 8 -31.42 20.02 17.83
C LEU A 8 -30.57 20.76 16.79
N VAL A 9 -30.48 22.09 16.88
CA VAL A 9 -29.67 22.89 15.96
C VAL A 9 -28.19 22.52 16.07
N ALA A 10 -27.67 22.36 17.29
CA ALA A 10 -26.28 21.92 17.51
C ALA A 10 -26.03 20.52 16.92
N GLY A 11 -26.94 19.57 17.13
CA GLY A 11 -26.83 18.22 16.58
C GLY A 11 -26.79 18.19 15.05
N VAL A 12 -27.68 18.95 14.41
CA VAL A 12 -27.69 19.10 12.94
C VAL A 12 -26.37 19.71 12.44
N LEU A 13 -25.89 20.75 13.11
CA LEU A 13 -24.64 21.42 12.74
C LEU A 13 -23.45 20.48 12.87
N PHE A 14 -23.32 19.74 13.98
CA PHE A 14 -22.23 18.77 14.17
C PHE A 14 -22.30 17.62 13.18
N PHE A 15 -23.49 17.15 12.83
CA PHE A 15 -23.66 16.13 11.80
C PHE A 15 -23.12 16.62 10.45
N PHE A 16 -23.53 17.79 9.98
CA PHE A 16 -23.04 18.32 8.71
C PHE A 16 -21.56 18.68 8.75
N LEU A 17 -21.05 19.16 9.89
CA LEU A 17 -19.62 19.38 10.09
C LEU A 17 -18.83 18.08 9.99
N ALA A 18 -19.32 16.99 10.57
CA ALA A 18 -18.69 15.67 10.47
C ALA A 18 -18.73 15.13 9.02
N VAL A 19 -19.89 15.21 8.35
CA VAL A 19 -20.01 14.83 6.93
C VAL A 19 -19.04 15.63 6.06
N PHE A 20 -18.92 16.93 6.31
CA PHE A 20 -18.00 17.77 5.56
C PHE A 20 -16.54 17.40 5.85
N THR A 21 -16.14 17.37 7.11
CA THR A 21 -14.73 17.17 7.51
C THR A 21 -14.21 15.75 7.23
N GLN A 22 -15.05 14.72 7.39
CA GLN A 22 -14.64 13.33 7.20
C GLN A 22 -15.03 12.77 5.83
N GLY A 23 -16.12 13.26 5.25
CA GLY A 23 -16.66 12.76 3.99
C GLY A 23 -16.25 13.59 2.77
N ILE A 24 -16.18 14.92 2.88
CA ILE A 24 -15.98 15.80 1.72
C ILE A 24 -14.55 16.35 1.67
N LEU A 25 -14.02 16.82 2.81
CA LEU A 25 -12.71 17.46 2.91
C LEU A 25 -11.56 16.59 2.36
N PRO A 26 -11.51 15.26 2.61
CA PRO A 26 -10.43 14.43 2.06
C PRO A 26 -10.40 14.34 0.53
N PHE A 27 -11.50 14.68 -0.16
CA PHE A 27 -11.53 14.75 -1.63
C PHE A 27 -10.81 15.98 -2.18
N PHE A 28 -10.68 17.03 -1.36
CA PHE A 28 -10.00 18.27 -1.73
C PHE A 28 -8.56 18.33 -1.25
N GLU A 29 -8.15 17.44 -0.34
CA GLU A 29 -6.79 17.41 0.18
C GLU A 29 -5.89 16.52 -0.69
N PRO A 30 -4.95 17.08 -1.49
CA PRO A 30 -4.16 16.30 -2.43
C PRO A 30 -3.24 15.29 -1.73
N THR A 31 -2.89 15.55 -0.47
CA THR A 31 -2.09 14.66 0.39
C THR A 31 -2.77 13.32 0.63
N ALA A 32 -4.11 13.27 0.58
CA ALA A 32 -4.87 12.02 0.70
C ALA A 32 -4.76 11.12 -0.54
N ARG A 33 -4.24 11.65 -1.66
CA ARG A 33 -4.08 10.95 -2.95
C ARG A 33 -2.66 11.06 -3.49
N THR A 34 -1.67 10.87 -2.63
CA THR A 34 -0.28 10.80 -3.09
C THR A 34 -0.08 9.54 -3.93
N THR A 35 0.40 9.69 -5.16
CA THR A 35 0.90 8.59 -6.00
C THR A 35 2.42 8.58 -6.07
N LYS A 36 3.09 9.58 -5.46
CA LYS A 36 4.54 9.62 -5.36
C LYS A 36 5.02 8.60 -4.35
N VAL A 37 5.83 7.66 -4.82
CA VAL A 37 6.28 6.50 -4.06
C VAL A 37 7.75 6.18 -4.33
N THR A 38 8.39 5.54 -3.36
CA THR A 38 9.78 5.07 -3.43
C THR A 38 9.82 3.68 -4.05
N THR A 39 10.30 3.57 -5.29
CA THR A 39 10.51 2.29 -5.98
C THR A 39 11.98 2.01 -6.24
N VAL A 40 12.32 0.73 -6.43
CA VAL A 40 13.66 0.32 -6.85
C VAL A 40 13.74 0.32 -8.37
N VAL A 41 14.76 0.95 -8.91
CA VAL A 41 15.08 0.87 -10.33
C VAL A 41 16.46 0.29 -10.54
N ARG A 42 16.66 -0.33 -11.71
CA ARG A 42 17.99 -0.69 -12.20
C ARG A 42 18.56 0.47 -13.02
N THR A 43 19.71 0.99 -12.63
CA THR A 43 20.40 2.04 -13.39
C THR A 43 21.03 1.48 -14.66
N GLY A 44 21.47 2.34 -15.58
CA GLY A 44 22.22 1.93 -16.77
C GLY A 44 23.55 1.22 -16.46
N PHE A 45 24.06 1.35 -15.23
CA PHE A 45 25.23 0.64 -14.72
C PHE A 45 24.88 -0.67 -14.01
N GLY A 46 23.62 -1.11 -14.07
CA GLY A 46 23.14 -2.34 -13.43
C GLY A 46 22.92 -2.25 -11.92
N GLN A 47 23.14 -1.07 -11.30
CA GLN A 47 22.97 -0.87 -9.86
C GLN A 47 21.50 -0.72 -9.48
N LEU A 48 21.13 -1.18 -8.28
CA LEU A 48 19.80 -0.94 -7.73
C LEU A 48 19.80 0.35 -6.91
N LYS A 49 18.85 1.25 -7.21
CA LYS A 49 18.71 2.53 -6.51
C LYS A 49 17.25 2.81 -6.17
N TRP A 50 17.01 3.29 -4.95
CA TRP A 50 15.71 3.81 -4.53
C TRP A 50 15.49 5.19 -5.15
N MET A 51 14.39 5.34 -5.87
CA MET A 51 14.00 6.60 -6.50
C MET A 51 12.53 6.87 -6.27
N VAL A 52 12.18 8.16 -6.17
CA VAL A 52 10.78 8.59 -6.10
C VAL A 52 10.22 8.57 -7.51
N THR A 53 9.13 7.84 -7.71
CA THR A 53 8.38 7.74 -8.96
C THR A 53 6.90 7.93 -8.70
N GLU A 54 6.11 8.07 -9.76
CA GLU A 54 4.66 7.96 -9.65
C GLU A 54 4.26 6.48 -9.69
N ALA A 55 3.36 6.06 -8.81
CA ALA A 55 2.74 4.75 -8.84
C ALA A 55 1.96 4.61 -10.15
N THR A 56 2.02 3.42 -10.75
CA THR A 56 1.29 3.09 -11.97
C THR A 56 0.37 1.92 -11.72
N ASP A 57 -0.72 1.83 -12.49
CA ASP A 57 -1.55 0.64 -12.49
C ASP A 57 -0.74 -0.59 -12.99
N TYR A 58 -1.17 -1.77 -12.57
CA TYR A 58 -0.59 -3.03 -12.98
C TYR A 58 -0.77 -3.26 -14.48
N THR A 59 0.24 -3.81 -15.14
CA THR A 59 0.08 -4.34 -16.50
C THR A 59 -0.91 -5.51 -16.49
N PRO A 60 -1.53 -5.86 -17.64
CA PRO A 60 -2.46 -7.00 -17.69
C PRO A 60 -1.87 -8.30 -17.13
N LEU A 61 -0.61 -8.60 -17.44
CA LEU A 61 0.09 -9.78 -16.92
C LEU A 61 0.31 -9.71 -15.40
N GLN A 62 0.64 -8.53 -14.86
CA GLN A 62 0.78 -8.35 -13.41
C GLN A 62 -0.57 -8.48 -12.69
N LYS A 63 -1.68 -8.05 -13.30
CA LYS A 63 -3.03 -8.24 -12.76
C LYS A 63 -3.40 -9.72 -12.65
N GLU A 64 -3.07 -10.51 -13.68
CA GLU A 64 -3.24 -11.96 -13.65
C GLU A 64 -2.36 -12.61 -12.57
N GLY A 65 -1.08 -12.24 -12.50
CA GLY A 65 -0.18 -12.71 -11.43
C GLY A 65 -0.68 -12.36 -10.02
N ARG A 66 -1.26 -11.16 -9.83
CA ARG A 66 -1.88 -10.75 -8.56
C ARG A 66 -3.11 -11.60 -8.24
N ALA A 67 -3.95 -11.92 -9.22
CA ALA A 67 -5.10 -12.79 -9.03
C ALA A 67 -4.67 -14.21 -8.58
N ILE A 68 -3.56 -14.71 -9.12
CA ILE A 68 -2.95 -15.97 -8.67
C ILE A 68 -2.44 -15.84 -7.23
N TYR A 69 -1.69 -14.79 -6.90
CA TYR A 69 -1.19 -14.53 -5.54
C TYR A 69 -2.32 -14.50 -4.49
N LEU A 70 -3.45 -13.90 -4.84
CA LEU A 70 -4.67 -13.89 -4.03
C LEU A 70 -5.28 -15.29 -3.88
N ARG A 71 -5.44 -16.01 -4.99
CA ARG A 71 -6.06 -17.34 -5.05
C ARG A 71 -5.26 -18.38 -4.26
N GLU A 72 -3.94 -18.39 -4.40
CA GLU A 72 -3.05 -19.31 -3.68
C GLU A 72 -2.85 -18.92 -2.21
N GLY A 73 -3.41 -17.78 -1.77
CA GLY A 73 -3.37 -17.38 -0.38
C GLY A 73 -1.99 -16.94 0.12
N CYS A 74 -1.10 -16.51 -0.76
CA CYS A 74 0.25 -16.08 -0.40
C CYS A 74 0.25 -14.98 0.69
N TRP A 75 -0.76 -14.11 0.67
CA TRP A 75 -0.99 -13.04 1.65
C TRP A 75 -1.24 -13.52 3.09
N TYR A 76 -1.59 -14.80 3.31
CA TYR A 76 -1.69 -15.37 4.66
C TYR A 76 -0.31 -15.55 5.32
N CYS A 77 0.73 -15.80 4.51
CA CYS A 77 2.10 -16.05 4.98
C CYS A 77 3.00 -14.83 4.81
N HIS A 78 2.75 -14.01 3.79
CA HIS A 78 3.59 -12.89 3.37
C HIS A 78 2.85 -11.56 3.48
N SER A 79 3.44 -10.62 4.20
CA SER A 79 2.97 -9.23 4.24
C SER A 79 3.51 -8.42 3.07
N GLN A 80 2.79 -7.35 2.74
CA GLN A 80 3.25 -6.31 1.83
C GLN A 80 3.15 -4.96 2.55
N PHE A 81 3.83 -4.85 3.70
CA PHE A 81 3.81 -3.65 4.52
C PHE A 81 5.08 -3.58 5.40
N VAL A 82 6.08 -2.83 4.96
CA VAL A 82 7.28 -2.52 5.74
C VAL A 82 6.94 -1.45 6.77
N ARG A 83 7.02 -1.83 8.04
CA ARG A 83 6.57 -0.98 9.17
C ARG A 83 7.61 0.10 9.50
N PRO A 84 7.18 1.28 9.98
CA PRO A 84 8.08 2.33 10.48
C PRO A 84 8.60 2.02 11.89
N VAL A 85 9.23 0.86 12.08
CA VAL A 85 9.83 0.46 13.35
C VAL A 85 11.31 0.10 13.18
N THR A 86 12.05 0.15 14.29
CA THR A 86 13.50 -0.07 14.30
C THR A 86 13.88 -1.41 13.66
N GLY A 87 14.82 -1.38 12.72
CA GLY A 87 15.40 -2.56 12.08
C GLY A 87 14.64 -3.12 10.88
N GLU A 88 13.37 -2.76 10.66
CA GLU A 88 12.62 -3.17 9.45
C GLU A 88 13.28 -2.66 8.18
N THR A 89 13.70 -1.40 8.17
CA THR A 89 14.25 -0.78 6.97
C THR A 89 15.56 -1.39 6.52
N ARG A 90 16.37 -1.87 7.47
CA ARG A 90 17.60 -2.61 7.20
C ARG A 90 17.31 -4.01 6.63
N ARG A 91 16.20 -4.63 7.02
CA ARG A 91 15.84 -5.99 6.60
C ARG A 91 15.14 -6.01 5.23
N TRP A 92 14.21 -5.09 5.01
CA TRP A 92 13.31 -5.12 3.85
C TRP A 92 13.52 -3.97 2.87
N GLY A 93 13.96 -2.80 3.34
CA GLY A 93 14.08 -1.59 2.51
C GLY A 93 13.25 -0.42 3.05
N PRO A 94 12.97 0.62 2.24
CA PRO A 94 12.20 1.77 2.67
C PRO A 94 10.84 1.40 3.26
N VAL A 95 10.39 2.19 4.24
CA VAL A 95 9.06 2.08 4.86
C VAL A 95 8.00 2.16 3.76
N THR A 96 6.91 1.42 3.94
CA THR A 96 5.77 1.45 3.02
C THR A 96 5.06 2.79 3.04
N GLU A 97 4.72 3.30 1.86
CA GLU A 97 4.07 4.59 1.66
C GLU A 97 2.62 4.37 1.19
N ALA A 98 1.69 5.23 1.60
CA ALA A 98 0.26 5.06 1.30
C ALA A 98 -0.03 5.03 -0.22
N GLY A 99 0.74 5.78 -1.01
CA GLY A 99 0.56 5.85 -2.46
C GLY A 99 0.85 4.56 -3.21
N GLU A 100 1.55 3.62 -2.59
CA GLU A 100 1.91 2.34 -3.20
C GLU A 100 0.69 1.44 -3.42
N PHE A 101 -0.40 1.74 -2.72
CA PHE A 101 -1.65 1.01 -2.80
C PHE A 101 -2.73 1.74 -3.59
N ALA A 102 -2.38 2.81 -4.31
CA ALA A 102 -3.34 3.59 -5.09
C ALA A 102 -4.15 2.73 -6.09
N TYR A 103 -3.56 1.64 -6.58
CA TYR A 103 -4.16 0.71 -7.54
C TYR A 103 -4.47 -0.68 -6.94
N ASP A 104 -4.30 -0.84 -5.63
CA ASP A 104 -4.46 -2.12 -4.94
C ASP A 104 -5.89 -2.29 -4.41
N VAL A 105 -6.74 -2.95 -5.20
CA VAL A 105 -8.12 -3.27 -4.80
C VAL A 105 -8.37 -4.79 -4.91
N PRO A 106 -8.50 -5.52 -3.79
CA PRO A 106 -8.24 -5.08 -2.40
C PRO A 106 -6.74 -4.90 -2.12
N HIS A 107 -6.41 -4.16 -1.06
CA HIS A 107 -5.05 -4.05 -0.55
C HIS A 107 -4.58 -5.33 0.15
N LEU A 108 -3.26 -5.57 0.20
CA LEU A 108 -2.67 -6.84 0.68
C LEU A 108 -1.57 -6.66 1.73
N PHE A 109 -1.80 -5.78 2.70
CA PHE A 109 -0.81 -5.46 3.74
C PHE A 109 -0.31 -6.71 4.51
N GLY A 110 -1.16 -7.73 4.61
CA GLY A 110 -0.91 -8.94 5.40
C GLY A 110 -1.03 -8.66 6.90
N THR A 111 -1.48 -9.66 7.66
CA THR A 111 -1.67 -9.55 9.12
C THR A 111 -0.67 -10.40 9.90
N ARG A 112 0.03 -11.30 9.22
CA ARG A 112 1.01 -12.24 9.78
C ARG A 112 2.19 -12.37 8.83
N ARG A 113 3.36 -12.67 9.39
CA ARG A 113 4.58 -13.03 8.65
C ARG A 113 5.04 -14.41 9.08
N ILE A 114 4.66 -15.42 8.31
CA ILE A 114 5.27 -16.76 8.39
C ILE A 114 6.51 -16.76 7.48
N GLY A 115 6.36 -16.21 6.27
CA GLY A 115 7.46 -15.90 5.37
C GLY A 115 7.91 -14.44 5.43
N PRO A 116 8.94 -14.08 4.65
CA PRO A 116 9.43 -12.71 4.48
C PRO A 116 8.35 -11.71 4.02
N ASP A 117 8.57 -10.42 4.31
CA ASP A 117 7.78 -9.34 3.69
C ASP A 117 8.17 -9.20 2.20
N LEU A 118 7.17 -9.00 1.33
CA LEU A 118 7.35 -8.97 -0.12
C LEU A 118 7.19 -7.57 -0.73
N MET A 119 6.97 -6.53 0.06
CA MET A 119 6.74 -5.16 -0.44
C MET A 119 7.89 -4.66 -1.32
N ARG A 120 9.12 -5.10 -1.02
CA ARG A 120 10.36 -4.64 -1.64
C ARG A 120 11.11 -5.75 -2.40
N VAL A 121 10.39 -6.74 -2.92
CA VAL A 121 10.99 -7.89 -3.64
C VAL A 121 11.38 -7.58 -5.09
N GLY A 122 10.82 -6.51 -5.68
CA GLY A 122 11.11 -6.13 -7.06
C GLY A 122 12.62 -6.00 -7.33
N LEU A 123 13.09 -6.59 -8.44
CA LEU A 123 14.49 -6.60 -8.87
C LEU A 123 15.51 -7.25 -7.90
N LYS A 124 15.05 -7.82 -6.77
CA LYS A 124 15.91 -8.44 -5.75
C LYS A 124 16.38 -9.83 -6.17
N PHE A 125 15.50 -10.59 -6.83
CA PHE A 125 15.78 -11.92 -7.35
C PHE A 125 15.52 -11.95 -8.85
N SER A 126 16.13 -12.93 -9.55
CA SER A 126 15.85 -13.14 -10.97
C SER A 126 14.57 -13.95 -11.16
N ASP A 127 14.02 -13.92 -12.37
CA ASP A 127 12.80 -14.66 -12.69
C ASP A 127 13.02 -16.18 -12.56
N GLU A 128 14.22 -16.67 -12.86
CA GLU A 128 14.59 -18.08 -12.70
C GLU A 128 14.62 -18.49 -11.22
N TRP A 129 15.09 -17.60 -10.34
CA TRP A 129 15.02 -17.84 -8.90
C TRP A 129 13.58 -17.95 -8.42
N HIS A 130 12.69 -17.05 -8.90
CA HIS A 130 11.28 -17.10 -8.56
C HIS A 130 10.62 -18.39 -9.06
N LEU A 131 10.92 -18.82 -10.28
CA LEU A 131 10.40 -20.09 -10.83
C LEU A 131 10.83 -21.30 -9.99
N ALA A 132 12.12 -21.38 -9.66
CA ALA A 132 12.65 -22.47 -8.84
C ALA A 132 12.04 -22.46 -7.42
N HIS A 133 11.97 -21.28 -6.80
CA HIS A 133 11.40 -21.13 -5.45
C HIS A 133 9.90 -21.43 -5.39
N PHE A 134 9.13 -21.18 -6.45
CA PHE A 134 7.71 -21.58 -6.48
C PHE A 134 7.50 -23.06 -6.77
N TRP A 135 8.48 -23.74 -7.34
CA TRP A 135 8.41 -25.18 -7.61
C TRP A 135 8.61 -26.00 -6.33
N ASP A 136 9.64 -25.67 -5.55
CA ASP A 136 9.95 -26.29 -4.25
C ASP A 136 10.62 -25.26 -3.32
N PRO A 137 9.83 -24.57 -2.45
CA PRO A 137 10.23 -23.37 -1.70
C PRO A 137 11.34 -23.50 -0.66
#